data_AF-A0AAN6PRN3-F1
#
_entry.id   AF-A0AAN6PRN3-F1
#
_cell.length_a   1.000
_cell.length_b   1.000
_cell.length_c   1.000
_cell.angle_alpha   90.00
_cell.angle_beta   90.00
_cell.angle_gamma   90.00
#
_symmetry.space_group_name_H-M   'P 1'
#
loop_
_entity.id
_entity.type
_entity.pdbx_description
1 polymer ?
#
loop_
_entity_poly.entity_id
_entity_poly.type
_entity_poly.pdbx_seq_one_letter_code
_entity_poly.pdbx_strand_id
1 'polypeptide(L)'
;LGNPRAFPNLTDLVLHHWEGDAQTLRHLLRGVGPRLSKLSIYQAAWHPNLDEVEIGEVLRALRPWRKSLRELSFRSPSPNRQGDIDELRHFEALQDLDIHTDAFRDPGPVWDDKAAFAACLPPSLRTLSMHEWNCSLAVPLSGVLDALRAGRLKELRKIEATGQ
;
A
#
# COMPACT_ATOMS: atom_id res chain seq x y z
N LEU A 1 24.89 -14.99 8.86
CA LEU A 1 23.44 -15.30 8.80
C LEU A 1 23.20 -16.03 7.48
N GLY A 2 22.85 -17.32 7.54
CA GLY A 2 22.69 -18.15 6.34
C GLY A 2 21.63 -17.59 5.39
N ASN A 3 21.85 -17.72 4.08
CA ASN A 3 20.86 -17.33 3.07
C ASN A 3 19.51 -17.98 3.43
N PRO A 4 18.43 -17.21 3.65
CA PRO A 4 17.14 -17.79 3.96
C PRO A 4 16.76 -18.75 2.84
N ARG A 5 16.35 -19.98 3.19
CA ARG A 5 15.84 -20.94 2.22
C ARG A 5 14.67 -20.29 1.48
N ALA A 6 14.79 -20.16 0.16
CA ALA A 6 13.75 -19.55 -0.64
C ALA A 6 12.45 -20.35 -0.53
N PHE A 7 11.32 -19.64 -0.50
CA PHE A 7 9.96 -20.15 -0.56
C PHE A 7 9.42 -19.91 -1.99
N PRO A 8 9.88 -20.67 -3.00
CA PRO A 8 9.60 -20.39 -4.42
C PRO A 8 8.11 -20.49 -4.79
N ASN A 9 7.34 -21.20 -3.98
CA ASN A 9 5.91 -21.43 -4.18
C ASN A 9 5.02 -20.53 -3.32
N LEU A 10 5.60 -19.64 -2.49
CA LEU A 10 4.81 -18.73 -1.67
C LEU A 10 4.08 -17.72 -2.56
N THR A 11 2.76 -17.73 -2.51
CA THR A 11 1.86 -16.82 -3.23
C THR A 11 1.26 -15.76 -2.31
N ASP A 12 1.16 -16.06 -1.01
CA ASP A 12 0.47 -15.23 -0.04
C ASP A 12 1.38 -15.03 1.17
N LEU A 13 1.61 -13.77 1.53
CA LEU A 13 2.33 -13.41 2.74
C LEU A 13 1.45 -12.51 3.60
N VAL A 14 1.15 -12.95 4.82
CA VAL A 14 0.37 -12.18 5.78
C VAL A 14 1.22 -11.98 7.02
N LEU A 15 1.47 -10.72 7.35
CA LEU A 15 2.23 -10.30 8.52
C LEU A 15 1.26 -9.68 9.52
N HIS A 16 1.00 -10.38 10.61
CA HIS A 16 0.25 -9.86 11.76
C HIS A 16 1.23 -9.46 12.85
N HIS A 17 0.96 -8.36 13.55
CA HIS A 17 1.78 -7.92 14.69
C HIS A 17 3.26 -7.79 14.33
N TRP A 18 3.56 -7.25 13.14
CA TRP A 18 4.93 -7.20 12.65
C TRP A 18 5.73 -6.11 13.36
N GLU A 19 6.73 -6.50 14.14
CA GLU A 19 7.61 -5.60 14.90
C GLU A 19 9.01 -5.52 14.26
N GLY A 20 9.07 -5.21 12.97
CA GLY A 20 10.34 -5.10 12.24
C GLY A 20 10.50 -3.78 11.53
N ASP A 21 11.75 -3.41 11.23
CA ASP A 21 12.09 -2.28 10.39
C ASP A 21 12.05 -2.65 8.89
N ALA A 22 12.22 -1.66 8.01
CA ALA A 22 12.25 -1.90 6.56
C ALA A 22 13.35 -2.89 6.14
N GLN A 23 14.47 -2.92 6.86
CA GLN A 23 15.56 -3.86 6.61
C GLN A 23 15.14 -5.30 6.91
N THR A 24 14.38 -5.51 7.98
CA THR A 24 13.80 -6.80 8.38
C THR A 24 12.79 -7.27 7.35
N LEU A 25 11.92 -6.38 6.87
CA LEU A 25 11.00 -6.72 5.78
C LEU A 25 11.77 -7.11 4.51
N ARG A 26 12.79 -6.35 4.12
CA ARG A 26 13.63 -6.69 2.96
C ARG A 26 14.29 -8.05 3.13
N HIS A 27 14.79 -8.38 4.33
CA HIS A 27 15.37 -9.69 4.61
C HIS A 27 14.35 -10.82 4.49
N LEU A 28 13.13 -10.61 5.00
CA LEU A 28 12.03 -11.56 4.86
C LEU A 28 11.68 -11.77 3.37
N LEU A 29 11.54 -10.68 2.62
CA LEU A 29 11.19 -10.68 1.21
C LEU A 29 12.26 -11.33 0.32
N ARG A 30 13.54 -11.34 0.72
CA ARG A 30 14.59 -12.11 -0.01
C ARG A 30 14.32 -13.60 -0.08
N GLY A 31 13.59 -14.14 0.90
CA GLY A 31 13.16 -15.54 0.89
C GLY A 31 11.92 -15.79 0.03
N VAL A 32 11.21 -14.76 -0.41
CA VAL A 32 9.94 -14.92 -1.13
C VAL A 32 10.21 -15.17 -2.61
N GLY A 33 9.56 -16.20 -3.17
CA GLY A 33 9.66 -16.51 -4.60
C GLY A 33 8.94 -15.50 -5.49
N PRO A 34 9.15 -15.51 -6.81
CA PRO A 34 8.55 -14.56 -7.76
C PRO A 34 7.03 -14.69 -7.92
N ARG A 35 6.39 -15.63 -7.21
CA ARG A 35 4.97 -15.97 -7.32
C ARG A 35 4.09 -15.24 -6.31
N LEU A 36 4.65 -14.37 -5.46
CA LEU A 36 3.86 -13.59 -4.52
C LEU A 36 2.78 -12.79 -5.28
N SER A 37 1.53 -13.10 -4.96
CA SER A 37 0.31 -12.47 -5.48
C SER A 37 -0.43 -11.68 -4.42
N LYS A 38 -0.22 -11.98 -3.13
CA LYS A 38 -0.88 -11.30 -2.03
C LYS A 38 0.11 -10.93 -0.93
N LEU A 39 0.05 -9.69 -0.48
CA LEU A 39 0.73 -9.23 0.71
C LEU A 39 -0.25 -8.48 1.61
N SER A 40 -0.26 -8.85 2.89
CA SER A 40 -1.01 -8.13 3.91
C SER A 40 -0.13 -7.83 5.11
N ILE A 41 -0.09 -6.58 5.55
CA ILE A 41 0.68 -6.13 6.72
C ILE A 41 -0.27 -5.46 7.71
N TYR A 42 -0.59 -6.16 8.79
CA TYR A 42 -1.54 -5.75 9.83
C TYR A 42 -0.84 -5.51 11.16
N GLN A 43 -1.28 -4.45 11.87
CA GLN A 43 -0.88 -4.16 13.25
C GLN A 43 0.63 -4.21 13.45
N ALA A 44 1.40 -3.65 12.51
CA ALA A 44 2.80 -3.45 12.81
C ALA A 44 2.86 -2.54 14.05
N ALA A 45 3.56 -2.97 15.10
CA ALA A 45 3.78 -2.12 16.25
C ALA A 45 4.90 -1.16 15.84
N TRP A 46 4.52 0.04 15.40
CA TRP A 46 5.48 1.05 14.97
C TRP A 46 6.07 1.60 16.27
N HIS A 47 7.14 0.96 16.70
CA HIS A 47 7.77 1.26 17.97
C HIS A 47 8.28 2.72 17.90
N PRO A 48 8.00 3.59 18.88
CA PRO A 48 8.39 5.01 18.84
C PRO A 48 9.91 5.26 18.81
N ASN A 49 10.72 4.20 18.95
CA ASN A 49 12.18 4.24 18.90
C ASN A 49 12.77 3.49 17.70
N LEU A 50 11.94 2.87 16.85
CA LEU A 50 12.34 2.29 15.59
C LEU A 50 11.95 3.31 14.52
N ASP A 51 12.87 3.65 13.61
CA ASP A 51 12.55 4.49 12.46
C ASP A 51 11.28 3.94 11.80
N GLU A 52 10.22 4.75 11.82
CA GLU A 52 8.93 4.36 11.28
C GLU A 52 9.13 3.81 9.87
N VAL A 53 8.62 2.60 9.61
CA VAL A 53 8.75 1.98 8.30
C VAL A 53 7.89 2.78 7.32
N GLU A 54 8.50 3.72 6.62
CA GLU A 54 7.81 4.51 5.61
C GLU A 54 7.18 3.54 4.59
N ILE A 55 5.89 3.69 4.31
CA ILE A 55 5.19 2.83 3.35
C ILE A 55 5.87 2.84 1.97
N GLY A 56 6.55 3.93 1.63
CA GLY A 56 7.37 4.01 0.43
C GLY A 56 8.51 3.00 0.40
N GLU A 57 9.15 2.72 1.53
CA GLU A 57 10.19 1.70 1.60
C GLU A 57 9.63 0.28 1.42
N VAL A 58 8.44 0.01 1.97
CA VAL A 58 7.71 -1.24 1.75
C VAL A 58 7.42 -1.41 0.27
N LEU A 59 6.82 -0.41 -0.37
CA LEU A 59 6.48 -0.45 -1.79
C LEU A 59 7.71 -0.62 -2.67
N ARG A 60 8.82 0.06 -2.37
CA ARG A 60 10.10 -0.13 -3.07
C ARG A 60 10.64 -1.55 -2.90
N ALA A 61 10.53 -2.14 -1.71
CA ALA A 61 10.96 -3.50 -1.46
C ALA A 61 10.11 -4.53 -2.25
N LEU A 62 8.86 -4.19 -2.57
CA LEU A 62 7.93 -5.05 -3.31
C LEU A 62 8.03 -4.95 -4.83
N ARG A 63 8.87 -4.05 -5.36
CA ARG A 63 9.11 -3.89 -6.81
C ARG A 63 9.36 -5.21 -7.58
N PRO A 64 10.06 -6.23 -7.04
CA PRO A 64 10.24 -7.50 -7.75
C PRO A 64 8.92 -8.17 -8.17
N TRP A 65 7.84 -7.92 -7.42
CA TRP A 65 6.51 -8.50 -7.64
C TRP A 65 5.53 -7.55 -8.33
N ARG A 66 5.99 -6.44 -8.91
CA ARG A 66 5.11 -5.48 -9.60
C ARG A 66 4.19 -6.08 -10.67
N LYS A 67 4.59 -7.22 -11.27
CA LYS A 67 3.84 -7.94 -12.31
C LYS A 67 3.05 -9.15 -11.78
N SER A 68 3.20 -9.50 -10.51
CA SER A 68 2.56 -10.69 -9.91
C SER A 68 1.67 -10.36 -8.73
N LEU A 69 1.99 -9.31 -7.98
CA LEU A 69 1.24 -8.85 -6.82
C LEU A 69 -0.11 -8.29 -7.28
N ARG A 70 -1.19 -8.95 -6.86
CA ARG A 70 -2.58 -8.64 -7.18
C ARG A 70 -3.31 -8.01 -6.00
N GLU A 71 -2.93 -8.37 -4.79
CA GLU A 71 -3.56 -7.90 -3.56
C GLU A 71 -2.49 -7.29 -2.65
N LEU A 72 -2.72 -6.05 -2.22
CA LEU A 72 -1.89 -5.36 -1.25
C LEU A 72 -2.79 -4.76 -0.17
N SER A 73 -2.60 -5.20 1.07
CA SER A 73 -3.23 -4.61 2.25
C SER A 73 -2.15 -4.13 3.21
N PHE A 74 -2.25 -2.90 3.70
CA PHE A 74 -1.33 -2.40 4.71
C PHE A 74 -2.01 -1.42 5.65
N ARG A 75 -1.51 -1.40 6.89
CA ARG A 75 -1.74 -0.32 7.84
C ARG A 75 -0.56 0.64 7.84
N SER A 76 -0.83 1.91 7.61
CA SER A 76 0.16 2.99 7.65
C SER A 76 -0.35 4.07 8.62
N PRO A 77 0.33 4.33 9.74
CA PRO A 77 -0.02 5.42 10.64
C PRO A 77 0.21 6.79 10.00
N SER A 78 1.00 6.91 8.92
CA SER A 78 1.19 8.21 8.27
C SER A 78 1.92 8.12 6.90
N PRO A 79 1.22 7.98 5.77
CA PRO A 79 1.81 8.21 4.45
C PRO A 79 2.03 9.73 4.25
N ASN A 80 3.07 10.27 4.88
CA ASN A 80 3.31 11.71 5.01
C ASN A 80 3.97 12.34 3.79
N ARG A 81 4.59 11.54 2.92
CA ARG A 81 5.28 12.05 1.72
C ARG A 81 4.61 11.50 0.47
N GLN A 82 4.30 12.41 -0.45
CA GLN A 82 3.73 12.07 -1.76
C GLN A 82 4.56 11.03 -2.52
N GLY A 83 5.88 11.06 -2.37
CA GLY A 83 6.79 10.08 -2.97
C GLY A 83 6.71 8.67 -2.38
N ASP A 84 6.00 8.46 -1.28
CA ASP A 84 5.88 7.13 -0.68
C ASP A 84 4.88 6.26 -1.44
N ILE A 85 3.73 6.81 -1.79
CA ILE A 85 2.68 6.07 -2.47
C ILE A 85 2.78 6.14 -4.00
N ASP A 86 3.62 7.01 -4.55
CA ASP A 86 3.90 7.10 -6.00
C ASP A 86 4.31 5.75 -6.61
N GLU A 87 4.94 4.87 -5.83
CA GLU A 87 5.37 3.55 -6.27
C GLU A 87 4.18 2.63 -6.64
N LEU A 88 2.99 2.87 -6.10
CA LEU A 88 1.78 2.06 -6.38
C LEU A 88 1.46 2.00 -7.88
N ARG A 89 1.72 3.08 -8.64
CA ARG A 89 1.41 3.15 -10.08
C ARG A 89 2.20 2.15 -10.91
N HIS A 90 3.31 1.64 -10.36
CA HIS A 90 4.19 0.68 -11.04
C HIS A 90 3.76 -0.77 -10.85
N PHE A 91 2.78 -1.06 -9.99
CA PHE A 91 2.26 -2.41 -9.78
C PHE A 91 1.20 -2.76 -10.83
N GLU A 92 1.68 -3.17 -12.01
CA GLU A 92 0.90 -3.51 -13.21
C GLU A 92 -0.16 -4.60 -13.01
N ALA A 93 0.01 -5.46 -12.00
CA ALA A 93 -0.91 -6.56 -11.70
C ALA A 93 -1.85 -6.27 -10.52
N LEU A 94 -1.69 -5.15 -9.82
CA LEU A 94 -2.44 -4.85 -8.60
C LEU A 94 -3.91 -4.60 -8.91
N GLN A 95 -4.78 -5.39 -8.29
CA GLN A 95 -6.24 -5.36 -8.49
C GLN A 95 -6.95 -4.90 -7.22
N ASP A 96 -6.47 -5.30 -6.05
CA ASP A 96 -7.09 -4.95 -4.77
C ASP A 96 -6.08 -4.23 -3.89
N LEU A 97 -6.41 -3.00 -3.51
CA LEU A 97 -5.63 -2.15 -2.63
C LEU A 97 -6.45 -1.80 -1.40
N ASP A 98 -5.94 -2.19 -0.24
CA ASP A 98 -6.60 -2.00 1.04
C ASP A 98 -5.70 -1.20 1.98
N ILE A 99 -6.11 0.03 2.28
CA ILE A 99 -5.33 1.02 3.03
C ILE A 99 -6.02 1.27 4.38
N HIS A 100 -5.33 0.93 5.46
CA HIS A 100 -5.72 1.25 6.82
C HIS A 100 -4.84 2.40 7.30
N THR A 101 -5.43 3.49 7.79
CA THR A 101 -4.68 4.61 8.35
C THR A 101 -5.00 4.76 9.83
N ASP A 102 -3.97 4.88 10.67
CA ASP A 102 -4.17 5.21 12.08
C ASP A 102 -4.06 6.72 12.23
N ALA A 103 -5.19 7.41 12.17
CA ALA A 103 -5.29 8.84 12.48
C ALA A 103 -4.28 9.77 11.75
N PHE A 104 -4.65 10.28 10.58
CA PHE A 104 -4.01 11.48 10.02
C PHE A 104 -4.15 12.64 11.02
N ARG A 105 -3.15 12.85 11.87
CA ARG A 105 -3.01 14.11 12.61
C ARG A 105 -2.62 15.24 11.67
N ASP A 106 -1.97 14.91 10.56
CA ASP A 106 -1.57 15.84 9.50
C ASP A 106 -1.65 15.10 8.14
N PRO A 107 -2.74 15.25 7.37
CA PRO A 107 -2.79 14.72 6.03
C PRO A 107 -1.72 15.41 5.19
N GLY A 108 -0.60 14.72 4.94
CA GLY A 108 0.46 15.23 4.06
C GLY A 108 -0.09 15.61 2.67
N PRO A 109 0.71 16.32 1.85
CA PRO A 109 0.25 17.01 0.63
C PRO A 109 -0.44 16.12 -0.40
N VAL A 110 -0.18 14.81 -0.38
CA VAL A 110 -0.80 13.83 -1.28
C VAL A 110 -2.30 13.63 -1.04
N TRP A 111 -2.78 13.91 0.18
CA TRP A 111 -4.17 13.78 0.59
C TRP A 111 -4.96 15.08 0.40
N ASP A 112 -4.26 16.21 0.45
CA ASP A 112 -4.83 17.55 0.23
C ASP A 112 -4.88 17.91 -1.26
N ASP A 113 -4.02 17.32 -2.09
CA ASP A 113 -4.10 17.44 -3.54
C ASP A 113 -5.05 16.38 -4.11
N LYS A 114 -6.18 16.88 -4.61
CA LYS A 114 -7.20 16.10 -5.30
C LYS A 114 -6.64 15.18 -6.39
N ALA A 115 -5.64 15.60 -7.17
CA ALA A 115 -5.11 14.79 -8.26
C ALA A 115 -4.02 13.80 -7.81
N ALA A 116 -3.33 14.11 -6.71
CA ALA A 116 -2.11 13.42 -6.30
C ALA A 116 -2.34 11.95 -5.94
N PHE A 117 -3.22 11.67 -4.98
CA PHE A 117 -3.52 10.30 -4.58
C PHE A 117 -4.01 9.46 -5.76
N ALA A 118 -4.94 10.01 -6.55
CA ALA A 118 -5.47 9.32 -7.70
C ALA A 118 -4.35 8.97 -8.69
N ALA A 119 -3.39 9.87 -8.95
CA ALA A 119 -2.30 9.66 -9.90
C ALA A 119 -1.36 8.50 -9.50
N CYS A 120 -1.34 8.15 -8.21
CA CYS A 120 -0.57 7.03 -7.67
C CYS A 120 -1.24 5.67 -7.91
N LEU A 121 -2.56 5.62 -8.15
CA LEU A 121 -3.28 4.36 -8.31
C LEU A 121 -2.94 3.67 -9.64
N PRO A 122 -2.67 2.35 -9.64
CA PRO A 122 -2.38 1.62 -10.87
C PRO A 122 -3.65 1.48 -11.72
N PRO A 123 -3.51 1.48 -13.07
CA PRO A 123 -4.65 1.39 -13.98
C PRO A 123 -5.37 0.03 -13.94
N SER A 124 -4.72 -1.01 -13.41
CA SER A 124 -5.27 -2.35 -13.20
C SER A 124 -6.18 -2.47 -11.97
N LEU A 125 -6.23 -1.43 -11.12
CA LEU A 125 -6.94 -1.46 -9.85
C LEU A 125 -8.45 -1.66 -10.06
N ARG A 126 -9.02 -2.61 -9.32
CA ARG A 126 -10.44 -3.01 -9.36
C ARG A 126 -11.17 -2.65 -8.08
N THR A 127 -10.48 -2.78 -6.95
CA THR A 127 -11.01 -2.49 -5.62
C THR A 127 -10.06 -1.55 -4.90
N LEU A 128 -10.61 -0.44 -4.40
CA LEU A 128 -9.94 0.45 -3.47
C LEU A 128 -10.70 0.46 -2.15
N SER A 129 -10.05 0.03 -1.08
CA SER A 129 -10.57 0.07 0.27
C SER A 129 -9.74 1.02 1.13
N MET A 130 -10.43 1.90 1.87
CA MET A 130 -9.84 2.96 2.69
C MET A 130 -10.52 2.92 4.06
N HIS A 131 -9.78 2.56 5.11
CA HIS A 131 -10.31 2.31 6.47
C HIS A 131 -9.67 3.19 7.54
N GLU A 132 -10.44 3.44 8.61
CA GLU A 132 -10.02 4.07 9.86
C GLU A 132 -9.55 5.53 9.72
N TRP A 133 -10.21 6.28 8.85
CA TRP A 133 -9.86 7.67 8.55
C TRP A 133 -10.37 8.65 9.61
N ASN A 134 -9.46 9.39 10.23
CA ASN A 134 -9.78 10.51 11.14
C ASN A 134 -9.75 11.89 10.47
N CYS A 135 -9.57 11.95 9.15
CA CYS A 135 -9.59 13.18 8.36
C CYS A 135 -10.57 13.08 7.19
N SER A 136 -10.80 14.20 6.50
CA SER A 136 -11.73 14.27 5.37
C SER A 136 -11.22 13.45 4.17
N LEU A 137 -11.84 12.30 3.93
CA LEU A 137 -11.67 11.52 2.71
C LEU A 137 -12.22 12.20 1.45
N ALA A 138 -12.95 13.31 1.58
CA ALA A 138 -13.67 13.93 0.47
C ALA A 138 -12.73 14.34 -0.67
N VAL A 139 -11.56 14.90 -0.36
CA VAL A 139 -10.58 15.35 -1.35
C VAL A 139 -9.98 14.19 -2.14
N PRO A 140 -9.33 13.17 -1.52
CA PRO A 140 -8.75 12.07 -2.26
C PRO A 140 -9.82 11.27 -3.02
N LEU A 141 -11.01 11.06 -2.43
CA LEU A 141 -12.11 10.38 -3.12
C LEU A 141 -12.61 11.19 -4.33
N SER A 142 -12.74 12.52 -4.21
CA SER A 142 -13.09 13.38 -5.34
C SER A 142 -12.08 13.23 -6.48
N GLY A 143 -10.80 13.14 -6.16
CA GLY A 143 -9.72 12.84 -7.08
C GLY A 143 -9.88 11.52 -7.85
N VAL A 144 -10.16 10.46 -7.10
CA VAL A 144 -10.37 9.12 -7.67
C VAL A 144 -11.60 9.12 -8.59
N LEU A 145 -12.68 9.78 -8.19
CA LEU A 145 -13.90 9.91 -9.00
C LEU A 145 -13.66 10.69 -10.30
N ASP A 146 -12.86 11.75 -10.27
CA ASP A 146 -12.50 12.49 -11.49
C ASP A 146 -11.61 11.67 -12.42
N ALA A 147 -10.68 10.89 -11.87
CA ALA A 147 -9.86 9.96 -12.64
C ALA A 147 -10.69 8.83 -13.30
N LEU A 148 -11.73 8.36 -12.62
CA LEU A 148 -12.72 7.43 -13.16
C LEU A 148 -13.46 8.04 -14.35
N ARG A 149 -14.00 9.26 -14.18
CA ARG A 149 -14.70 10.00 -15.26
C ARG A 149 -13.79 10.27 -16.47
N ALA A 150 -12.51 10.53 -16.23
CA ALA A 150 -11.51 10.71 -17.27
C ALA A 150 -11.08 9.37 -17.94
N GLY A 151 -11.56 8.23 -17.47
CA GLY A 151 -11.21 6.92 -18.00
C GLY A 151 -9.79 6.48 -17.69
N ARG A 152 -9.16 6.99 -16.62
CA ARG A 152 -7.81 6.57 -16.20
C ARG A 152 -7.84 5.30 -15.35
N LEU A 153 -8.91 5.09 -14.59
CA LEU A 153 -9.10 3.94 -13.70
C LEU A 153 -10.25 3.05 -14.21
N LYS A 154 -10.21 2.66 -15.49
CA LYS A 154 -11.34 1.97 -16.16
C LYS A 154 -11.72 0.62 -15.53
N GLU A 155 -10.76 -0.03 -14.87
CA GLU A 155 -10.97 -1.32 -14.21
C GLU A 155 -11.54 -1.19 -12.80
N LEU A 156 -11.53 0.02 -12.21
CA LEU A 156 -11.97 0.26 -10.85
C LEU A 156 -13.49 0.15 -10.76
N ARG A 157 -13.96 -0.85 -10.01
CA ARG A 157 -15.38 -1.22 -9.87
C ARG A 157 -15.94 -0.96 -8.48
N LYS A 158 -15.07 -0.94 -7.46
CA LYS A 158 -15.47 -0.77 -6.07
C LYS A 158 -14.55 0.22 -5.37
N ILE A 159 -15.16 1.20 -4.71
CA ILE A 159 -14.50 2.08 -3.75
C ILE A 159 -15.24 1.87 -2.42
N GLU A 160 -14.50 1.50 -1.38
CA GLU A 160 -15.01 1.35 -0.04
C GLU A 160 -14.26 2.32 0.88
N ALA A 161 -15.01 3.16 1.58
CA ALA A 161 -14.47 4.17 2.47
C ALA A 161 -15.22 4.06 3.80
N THR A 162 -14.48 3.81 4.87
CA THR A 162 -15.03 3.72 6.23
C THR A 162 -14.26 4.67 7.14
N GLY A 163 -14.99 5.57 7.80
CA GLY A 163 -14.48 6.47 8.84
C GLY A 163 -14.69 5.87 10.24
N GLN A 164 -14.04 6.48 11.23
CA GLN A 164 -14.33 6.23 12.65
C GLN A 164 -15.57 7.00 13.12
#